data_AF-J2GQC7-F1
#
_entry.id   AF-J2GQC7-F1
#
_cell.length_a   1.000
_cell.length_b   1.000
_cell.length_c   1.000
_cell.angle_alpha   90.00
_cell.angle_beta   90.00
_cell.angle_gamma   90.00
#
_symmetry.space_group_name_H-M   'P 1'
#
loop_
_entity.id
_entity.type
_entity.pdbx_description
1 polymer ?
#
loop_
_entity_poly.entity_id
_entity_poly.type
_entity_poly.pdbx_seq_one_letter_code
_entity_poly.pdbx_strand_id
1 'polypeptide(L)'
;MRKTSILATASLALALLAACAPTAPGPAPTAQTADATCATRGGTMQPVGRLQRPTCVVPYADADKICRDKADCQGACILDGNVETTGAVAGTCQKTNVQFGCFAKVVDGKATGAICID
;
A
#
# COMPACT_ATOMS: atom_id res chain seq x y z
N MET A 1 30.72 -69.28 12.76
CA MET A 1 30.17 -68.20 13.61
C MET A 1 30.91 -66.94 13.21
N ARG A 2 30.39 -65.83 12.67
CA ARG A 2 29.18 -64.98 12.83
C ARG A 2 28.94 -64.30 11.45
N LYS A 3 27.77 -64.31 10.80
CA LYS A 3 26.55 -63.46 10.99
C LYS A 3 26.92 -61.99 11.25
N THR A 4 26.80 -61.05 10.29
CA THR A 4 25.66 -60.11 10.01
C THR A 4 26.30 -58.85 9.38
N SER A 5 25.69 -57.93 8.63
CA SER A 5 24.35 -57.79 8.07
C SER A 5 24.40 -56.66 7.05
N ILE A 6 23.64 -56.85 6.00
CA ILE A 6 23.20 -55.91 4.97
C ILE A 6 22.44 -54.76 5.63
N LEU A 7 23.07 -53.61 5.91
CA LEU A 7 22.38 -52.41 6.38
C LEU A 7 23.19 -51.15 6.02
N ALA A 8 23.30 -50.83 4.72
CA ALA A 8 23.95 -49.59 4.27
C ALA A 8 23.13 -48.82 3.23
N THR A 9 21.81 -49.03 3.20
CA THR A 9 20.92 -48.44 2.18
C THR A 9 19.70 -47.72 2.76
N ALA A 10 19.70 -47.37 4.05
CA ALA A 10 18.52 -46.81 4.72
C ALA A 10 18.74 -45.43 5.36
N SER A 11 19.62 -44.59 4.81
CA SER A 11 19.90 -43.27 5.39
C SER A 11 19.72 -42.09 4.44
N LEU A 12 19.36 -42.32 3.17
CA LEU A 12 19.23 -41.25 2.16
C LEU A 12 17.78 -40.92 1.78
N ALA A 13 16.80 -41.24 2.62
CA ALA A 13 15.38 -41.01 2.34
C ALA A 13 14.66 -40.09 3.35
N LEU A 14 15.36 -39.58 4.38
CA LEU A 14 14.72 -38.85 5.49
C LEU A 14 14.99 -37.34 5.52
N ALA A 15 15.59 -36.76 4.48
CA ALA A 15 15.97 -35.34 4.44
C ALA A 15 15.07 -34.45 3.57
N LEU A 16 14.01 -34.99 2.94
CA LEU A 16 13.18 -34.27 1.96
C LEU A 16 11.82 -33.77 2.50
N LEU A 17 11.49 -33.98 3.79
CA LEU A 17 10.16 -33.61 4.33
C LEU A 17 10.08 -32.26 5.06
N ALA A 18 11.17 -31.50 5.22
CA ALA A 18 11.18 -30.28 6.02
C ALA A 18 10.90 -28.97 5.23
N ALA A 19 10.66 -29.04 3.92
CA ALA A 19 10.52 -27.85 3.07
C ALA A 19 9.15 -27.14 3.14
N CYS A 20 8.19 -27.67 3.91
CA CYS A 20 6.83 -27.12 4.01
C CYS A 20 6.46 -26.68 5.44
N ALA A 21 7.44 -26.23 6.24
CA ALA A 21 7.14 -25.61 7.52
C ALA A 21 6.64 -24.16 7.29
N PRO A 22 5.46 -23.79 7.80
CA PRO A 22 5.02 -22.40 7.75
C PRO A 22 6.00 -21.54 8.54
N THR A 23 6.59 -20.54 7.87
CA THR A 23 7.44 -19.55 8.53
C THR A 23 6.55 -18.74 9.46
N ALA A 24 6.86 -18.73 10.76
CA ALA A 24 6.13 -17.90 11.72
C ALA A 24 6.26 -16.42 11.29
N PRO A 25 5.17 -15.63 11.32
CA PRO A 25 5.26 -14.19 11.09
C PRO A 25 6.25 -13.58 12.08
N GLY A 26 7.17 -12.76 11.57
CA GLY A 26 8.10 -12.02 12.41
C GLY A 26 7.38 -11.10 13.40
N PRO A 27 8.08 -10.62 14.45
CA PRO A 27 7.49 -9.70 15.42
C PRO A 27 6.93 -8.45 14.73
N ALA A 28 5.72 -8.05 15.12
CA ALA A 28 5.10 -6.83 14.61
C ALA A 28 5.91 -5.60 15.05
N PRO A 29 6.04 -4.57 14.19
CA PRO A 29 6.71 -3.32 14.57
C PRO A 29 6.04 -2.68 15.79
N THR A 30 6.83 -2.11 16.69
CA THR A 30 6.30 -1.25 17.76
C THR A 30 5.82 0.09 17.18
N ALA A 31 4.94 0.79 17.90
CA ALA A 31 4.46 2.11 17.51
C ALA A 31 5.61 3.10 17.25
N GLN A 32 6.60 3.16 18.15
CA GLN A 32 7.76 4.04 18.02
C GLN A 32 8.61 3.74 16.76
N THR A 33 8.78 2.46 16.41
CA THR A 33 9.50 2.08 15.19
C THR A 33 8.70 2.43 13.94
N ALA A 34 7.37 2.29 13.98
CA ALA A 34 6.50 2.69 12.88
C ALA A 34 6.53 4.21 12.65
N ASP A 35 6.50 5.01 13.71
CA ASP A 35 6.60 6.48 13.63
C ASP A 35 7.92 6.93 13.00
N ALA A 36 9.06 6.39 13.47
CA ALA A 36 10.38 6.72 12.92
C ALA A 36 10.53 6.33 11.45
N THR A 37 9.97 5.16 11.07
CA THR A 37 9.95 4.71 9.69
C THR A 37 9.09 5.63 8.82
N CYS A 38 7.96 6.11 9.35
CA CYS A 38 7.10 7.06 8.66
C CYS A 38 7.79 8.41 8.44
N ALA A 39 8.44 8.94 9.47
CA ALA A 39 9.19 10.20 9.39
C ALA A 39 10.30 10.14 8.33
N THR A 40 10.99 9.00 8.20
CA THR A 40 12.03 8.80 7.18
C THR A 40 11.47 8.91 5.74
N ARG A 41 10.19 8.61 5.55
CA ARG A 41 9.48 8.78 4.26
C ARG A 41 8.94 10.20 4.06
N GLY A 42 9.23 11.13 4.97
CA GLY A 42 8.69 12.48 4.97
C GLY A 42 7.24 12.57 5.44
N GLY A 43 6.72 11.52 6.09
CA GLY A 43 5.35 11.47 6.57
C GLY A 43 5.19 11.65 8.07
N THR A 44 3.95 11.56 8.53
CA THR A 44 3.59 11.50 9.96
C THR A 44 2.55 10.41 10.16
N MET A 45 2.68 9.64 11.25
CA MET A 45 1.65 8.68 11.63
C MET A 45 0.43 9.44 12.14
N GLN A 46 -0.72 9.24 11.50
CA GLN A 46 -1.98 9.90 11.83
C GLN A 46 -3.10 8.86 11.93
N PRO A 47 -4.08 9.06 12.83
CA PRO A 47 -5.33 8.31 12.78
C PRO A 47 -6.12 8.82 11.57
N VAL A 48 -6.44 7.94 10.63
CA VAL A 48 -7.16 8.32 9.40
C VAL A 48 -8.45 7.53 9.21
N GLY A 49 -9.38 8.14 8.48
CA GLY A 49 -10.72 7.62 8.23
C GLY A 49 -11.54 7.45 9.50
N ARG A 50 -12.77 6.97 9.37
CA ARG A 50 -13.64 6.75 10.54
C ARG A 50 -13.15 5.69 11.51
N LEU A 51 -12.42 4.69 11.03
CA LEU A 51 -11.84 3.65 11.88
C LEU A 51 -10.62 4.13 12.67
N GLN A 52 -10.18 5.38 12.47
CA GLN A 52 -9.02 5.97 13.14
C GLN A 52 -7.77 5.07 13.01
N ARG A 53 -7.59 4.46 11.84
CA ARG A 53 -6.51 3.52 11.60
C ARG A 53 -5.18 4.30 11.59
N PRO A 54 -4.21 3.96 12.45
CA PRO A 54 -2.88 4.56 12.38
C PRO A 54 -2.26 4.31 11.00
N THR A 55 -2.02 5.37 10.26
CA THR A 55 -1.51 5.32 8.88
C THR A 55 -0.42 6.35 8.72
N CYS A 56 0.65 5.96 8.02
CA CYS A 56 1.70 6.90 7.66
C CYS A 56 1.22 7.79 6.50
N VAL A 57 0.90 9.04 6.80
CA VAL A 57 0.45 10.05 5.84
C VAL A 57 1.66 10.81 5.35
N VAL A 58 1.91 10.74 4.05
CA VAL A 58 3.03 11.40 3.36
C VAL A 58 2.46 12.45 2.42
N PRO A 59 2.82 13.74 2.59
CA PRO A 59 2.40 14.78 1.67
C PRO A 59 3.12 14.63 0.32
N TYR A 60 2.42 14.99 -0.75
CA TYR A 60 3.04 15.10 -2.07
C TYR A 60 3.57 16.52 -2.29
N ALA A 61 4.73 16.64 -2.94
CA ALA A 61 5.39 17.93 -3.20
C ALA A 61 4.67 18.76 -4.26
N ASP A 62 3.74 18.15 -4.99
CA ASP A 62 2.92 18.76 -6.01
C ASP A 62 1.45 18.88 -5.64
N ALA A 63 1.12 18.72 -4.35
CA ALA A 63 -0.22 18.96 -3.83
C ALA A 63 -0.85 20.24 -4.39
N ASP A 64 -2.13 20.15 -4.76
CA ASP A 64 -2.96 21.25 -5.27
C ASP A 64 -2.54 21.85 -6.63
N LYS A 65 -1.49 21.33 -7.28
CA LYS A 65 -1.15 21.74 -8.65
C LYS A 65 -2.25 21.32 -9.62
N ILE A 66 -2.56 22.17 -10.60
CA ILE A 66 -3.53 21.85 -11.66
C ILE A 66 -2.98 20.75 -12.56
N CYS A 67 -3.84 19.77 -12.85
CA CYS A 67 -3.48 18.60 -13.65
C CYS A 67 -4.59 18.19 -14.63
N ARG A 68 -4.20 17.39 -15.62
CA ARG A 68 -5.09 16.80 -16.63
C ARG A 68 -5.03 15.28 -16.61
N ASP A 69 -3.98 14.71 -16.06
CA ASP A 69 -3.84 13.27 -15.89
C ASP A 69 -3.04 12.93 -14.61
N LYS A 70 -3.07 11.67 -14.19
CA LYS A 70 -2.17 11.13 -13.17
C LYS A 70 -0.71 11.37 -13.54
N ALA A 71 -0.34 11.34 -14.81
CA ALA A 71 1.05 11.55 -15.24
C ALA A 71 1.62 12.92 -14.82
N ASP A 72 0.76 13.90 -14.55
CA ASP A 72 1.14 15.24 -14.08
C ASP A 72 1.43 15.29 -12.57
N CYS A 73 1.08 14.23 -11.83
CA CYS A 73 1.12 14.19 -10.37
C CYS A 73 1.95 13.02 -9.81
N GLN A 74 2.55 13.24 -8.64
CA GLN A 74 3.13 12.17 -7.81
C GLN A 74 2.05 11.20 -7.31
N GLY A 75 0.88 11.75 -6.97
CA GLY A 75 -0.33 11.01 -6.58
C GLY A 75 -1.31 10.84 -7.73
N ALA A 76 -2.60 10.98 -7.43
CA ALA A 76 -3.64 11.06 -8.45
C ALA A 76 -3.93 12.52 -8.84
N CYS A 77 -4.37 12.73 -10.08
CA CYS A 77 -5.09 13.95 -10.46
C CYS A 77 -6.56 13.77 -10.11
N ILE A 78 -7.11 14.64 -9.28
CA ILE A 78 -8.47 14.47 -8.72
C ILE A 78 -9.32 15.73 -8.86
N LEU A 79 -10.63 15.52 -8.85
CA LEU A 79 -11.64 16.55 -8.70
C LEU A 79 -12.36 16.28 -7.38
N ASP A 80 -12.25 17.18 -6.42
CA ASP A 80 -12.91 17.02 -5.13
C ASP A 80 -14.44 17.18 -5.24
N GLY A 81 -15.16 16.40 -4.44
CA GLY A 81 -16.61 16.38 -4.38
C GLY A 81 -17.27 15.24 -5.15
N ASN A 82 -18.58 15.11 -4.96
CA ASN A 82 -19.41 14.19 -5.73
C ASN A 82 -19.90 14.89 -7.00
N VAL A 83 -18.97 15.14 -7.94
CA VAL A 83 -19.21 15.98 -9.11
C VAL A 83 -19.44 15.13 -10.36
N GLU A 84 -20.55 15.39 -11.04
CA GLU A 84 -20.81 14.87 -12.38
C GLU A 84 -20.44 15.97 -13.39
N THR A 85 -19.44 15.71 -14.23
CA THR A 85 -18.96 16.68 -15.22
C THR A 85 -19.18 16.18 -16.64
N THR A 86 -19.72 17.03 -17.51
CA THR A 86 -19.80 16.76 -18.94
C THR A 86 -18.72 17.56 -19.67
N GLY A 87 -17.73 16.86 -20.25
CA GLY A 87 -16.67 17.48 -21.05
C GLY A 87 -15.31 17.59 -20.35
N ALA A 88 -14.49 18.54 -20.79
CA ALA A 88 -13.10 18.66 -20.37
C ALA A 88 -12.98 19.33 -18.99
N VAL A 89 -12.37 18.59 -18.07
CA VAL A 89 -11.96 18.88 -16.68
C VAL A 89 -10.99 20.04 -16.45
N ALA A 90 -10.64 20.33 -15.19
CA ALA A 90 -9.26 20.52 -14.69
C ALA A 90 -9.23 19.91 -13.29
N GLY A 91 -8.26 19.05 -13.00
CA GLY A 91 -8.11 18.44 -11.68
C GLY A 91 -7.06 19.17 -10.85
N THR A 92 -6.88 18.72 -9.61
CA THR A 92 -5.77 19.09 -8.73
C THR A 92 -5.02 17.85 -8.31
N CYS A 93 -3.69 17.95 -8.17
CA CYS A 93 -2.89 16.86 -7.65
C CYS A 93 -3.25 16.61 -6.19
N GLN A 94 -3.46 15.32 -5.87
CA GLN A 94 -3.77 14.83 -4.54
C GLN A 94 -2.79 15.39 -3.49
N LYS A 95 -3.28 15.72 -2.29
CA LYS A 95 -2.46 16.34 -1.24
C LYS A 95 -1.48 15.39 -0.56
N THR A 96 -1.92 14.16 -0.31
CA THR A 96 -1.15 13.15 0.41
C THR A 96 -1.42 11.77 -0.17
N ASN A 97 -0.67 10.74 0.23
CA ASN A 97 -0.94 9.34 -0.15
C ASN A 97 -2.27 8.76 0.37
N VAL A 98 -3.04 9.56 1.12
CA VAL A 98 -4.33 9.20 1.68
C VAL A 98 -5.39 10.13 1.07
N GLN A 99 -6.46 9.55 0.52
CA GLN A 99 -7.60 10.30 -0.02
C GLN A 99 -8.89 9.82 0.65
N PHE A 100 -9.58 10.76 1.29
CA PHE A 100 -10.91 10.58 1.88
C PHE A 100 -11.87 11.61 1.31
N GLY A 101 -13.15 11.42 1.60
CA GLY A 101 -14.24 12.19 1.02
C GLY A 101 -14.61 11.69 -0.38
N CYS A 102 -15.52 12.43 -1.01
CA CYS A 102 -15.91 12.19 -2.38
C CYS A 102 -14.94 12.87 -3.34
N PHE A 103 -14.50 12.16 -4.36
CA PHE A 103 -13.67 12.70 -5.43
C PHE A 103 -13.82 11.86 -6.71
N ALA A 104 -13.54 12.46 -7.85
CA ALA A 104 -13.34 11.76 -9.12
C ALA A 104 -11.86 11.80 -9.50
N LYS A 105 -11.35 10.76 -10.16
CA LYS A 105 -10.04 10.85 -10.82
C LYS A 105 -10.20 11.60 -12.14
N VAL A 106 -9.14 12.26 -12.56
CA VAL A 106 -9.09 12.93 -13.85
C VAL A 106 -8.10 12.17 -14.73
N VAL A 107 -8.57 11.73 -15.90
CA VAL A 107 -7.81 10.95 -16.88
C VAL A 107 -8.02 11.57 -18.26
N ASP A 108 -6.93 11.88 -18.97
CA ASP A 108 -6.94 12.58 -20.27
C ASP A 108 -7.89 13.78 -20.28
N GLY A 109 -7.86 14.50 -19.17
CA GLY A 109 -8.65 15.68 -18.97
C GLY A 109 -10.15 15.47 -18.75
N LYS A 110 -10.62 14.26 -18.46
CA LYS A 110 -12.02 13.96 -18.15
C LYS A 110 -12.14 13.40 -16.74
N ALA A 111 -13.19 13.78 -16.01
CA ALA A 111 -13.48 13.13 -14.74
C ALA A 111 -13.99 11.71 -14.98
N THR A 112 -13.53 10.78 -14.17
CA THR A 112 -14.18 9.49 -13.99
C THR A 112 -15.46 9.66 -13.17
N GLY A 113 -16.22 8.59 -12.98
CA GLY A 113 -17.26 8.59 -11.95
C GLY A 113 -16.67 8.92 -10.58
N ALA A 114 -17.41 9.71 -9.79
CA ALA A 114 -17.03 10.05 -8.43
C ALA A 114 -17.12 8.81 -7.51
N ILE A 115 -16.17 8.70 -6.59
CA ILE A 115 -16.15 7.69 -5.53
C ILE A 115 -16.06 8.41 -4.19
N CYS A 116 -16.73 7.85 -3.16
CA CYS A 116 -16.68 8.39 -1.81
C CYS A 116 -16.03 7.38 -0.87
N ILE A 117 -14.94 7.80 -0.23
CA ILE A 117 -14.16 6.99 0.71
C ILE A 117 -14.22 7.64 2.09
N ASP A 118 -14.42 6.83 3.13
CA ASP A 118 -14.73 7.24 4.50
C ASP A 118 -13.77 6.60 5.52
#